data_AF-A0A7V9BY43-F1
#
_entry.id   AF-A0A7V9BY43-F1
#
_cell.length_a   1.000
_cell.length_b   1.000
_cell.length_c   1.000
_cell.angle_alpha   90.00
_cell.angle_beta   90.00
_cell.angle_gamma   90.00
#
_symmetry.space_group_name_H-M   'P 1'
#
loop_
_entity.id
_entity.type
_entity.pdbx_description
1 polymer ?
#
loop_
_entity_poly.entity_id
_entity_poly.type
_entity_poly.pdbx_seq_one_letter_code
_entity_poly.pdbx_strand_id
1 'polypeptide(L)'
;LGTVRLPRLIGHGRALDLILTGRGVAGEEARTMGLVDRVTEPGGALDGARELAQALAALPQACMRSDRLSAIEQWGLTEPDALRNELRRGLEVLADGEVLAGAARFAEGAGRHGAAE
;
A
#
# COMPACT_ATOMS: atom_id res chain seq x y z
N LEU A 1 -19.60 -2.36 0.30
CA LEU A 1 -18.66 -3.38 0.84
C LEU A 1 -17.90 -2.86 2.07
N GLY A 2 -18.62 -2.37 3.09
CA GLY A 2 -18.01 -1.87 4.34
C GLY A 2 -17.67 -2.99 5.33
N THR A 3 -18.53 -4.00 5.44
CA THR A 3 -18.42 -5.09 6.42
C THR A 3 -17.26 -6.06 6.19
N VAL A 4 -16.64 -6.04 5.00
CA VAL A 4 -15.48 -6.90 4.67
C VAL A 4 -14.17 -6.14 4.78
N ARG A 5 -14.08 -4.94 4.18
CA ARG A 5 -12.82 -4.18 4.11
C ARG A 5 -12.55 -3.38 5.38
N LEU A 6 -13.58 -2.78 5.99
CA LEU A 6 -13.39 -1.94 7.16
C LEU A 6 -12.73 -2.69 8.34
N PRO A 7 -13.16 -3.92 8.70
CA PRO A 7 -12.48 -4.68 9.75
C PRO A 7 -11.02 -5.02 9.45
N ARG A 8 -10.67 -5.21 8.16
CA ARG A 8 -9.30 -5.50 7.72
C ARG A 8 -8.40 -4.26 7.78
N LEU A 9 -8.97 -3.07 7.60
CA LEU A 9 -8.24 -1.79 7.62
C LEU A 9 -8.02 -1.26 9.04
N ILE A 10 -9.08 -1.23 9.86
CA ILE A 10 -9.06 -0.52 11.15
C ILE A 10 -9.25 -1.44 12.37
N GLY A 11 -9.29 -2.75 12.14
CA GLY A 11 -9.56 -3.76 13.17
C GLY A 11 -11.06 -3.96 13.42
N HIS A 12 -11.41 -5.15 13.91
CA HIS A 12 -12.81 -5.58 14.02
C HIS A 12 -13.65 -4.73 14.99
N GLY A 13 -13.10 -4.37 16.15
CA GLY A 13 -13.83 -3.59 17.17
C GLY A 13 -14.20 -2.18 16.69
N ARG A 14 -13.25 -1.45 16.12
CA ARG A 14 -13.51 -0.10 15.56
C ARG A 14 -14.46 -0.16 14.37
N ALA A 15 -14.33 -1.19 13.53
CA ALA A 15 -15.25 -1.40 12.44
C ALA A 15 -16.69 -1.64 12.92
N LEU A 16 -16.89 -2.45 13.96
CA LEU A 16 -18.23 -2.70 14.53
C LEU A 16 -18.85 -1.44 15.12
N ASP A 17 -18.07 -0.59 15.81
CA ASP A 17 -18.56 0.71 16.30
C ASP A 17 -19.17 1.54 15.15
N LEU A 18 -18.41 1.73 14.06
CA LEU A 18 -18.90 2.50 12.91
C LEU A 18 -20.07 1.82 12.17
N ILE A 19 -20.02 0.49 12.00
CA ILE A 19 -21.06 -0.27 11.30
C ILE A 19 -22.38 -0.23 12.05
N LEU A 20 -22.36 -0.37 13.37
CA LEU A 20 -23.57 -0.47 14.19
C LEU A 20 -24.16 0.90 14.53
N THR A 21 -23.31 1.92 14.74
CA THR A 21 -23.78 3.26 15.15
C THR A 21 -24.04 4.19 13.97
N GLY A 22 -23.39 3.97 12.83
CA GLY A 22 -23.46 4.88 11.67
C GLY A 22 -22.89 6.28 11.95
N ARG A 23 -22.13 6.47 13.02
CA ARG A 23 -21.58 7.78 13.40
C ARG A 23 -20.57 8.29 12.36
N GLY A 24 -20.47 9.62 12.27
CA GLY A 24 -19.38 10.27 11.54
C GLY A 24 -18.03 10.09 12.26
N VAL A 25 -16.95 10.23 11.49
CA VAL A 25 -15.56 10.18 11.98
C VAL A 25 -14.83 11.41 11.45
N ALA A 26 -14.18 12.16 12.34
CA ALA A 26 -13.38 13.31 11.97
C ALA A 26 -12.02 12.88 11.38
N GLY A 27 -11.38 13.75 10.59
CA GLY A 27 -10.13 13.42 9.88
C GLY A 27 -9.00 12.91 10.79
N GLU A 28 -8.79 13.54 11.95
CA GLU A 28 -7.75 13.14 12.89
C GLU A 28 -8.02 11.79 13.56
N GLU A 29 -9.29 11.54 13.91
CA GLU A 29 -9.72 10.24 14.44
C GLU A 29 -9.54 9.15 13.38
N ALA A 30 -9.96 9.43 12.15
CA ALA A 30 -9.78 8.53 11.01
C ALA A 30 -8.30 8.20 10.79
N ARG A 31 -7.40 9.17 10.95
CA ARG A 31 -5.95 8.96 10.83
C ARG A 31 -5.42 8.06 11.94
N THR A 32 -5.79 8.36 13.18
CA THR A 32 -5.38 7.60 14.38
C THR A 32 -5.83 6.14 14.32
N MET A 33 -7.02 5.86 13.76
CA MET A 33 -7.51 4.49 13.65
C MET A 33 -6.99 3.71 12.44
N GLY A 34 -6.28 4.37 11.51
CA GLY A 34 -5.81 3.78 10.26
C GLY A 34 -6.85 3.74 9.13
N LEU A 35 -7.93 4.51 9.24
CA LEU A 35 -8.94 4.63 8.16
C LEU A 35 -8.42 5.48 7.00
N VAL A 36 -7.57 6.47 7.30
CA VAL A 36 -6.88 7.30 6.31
C VAL A 36 -5.38 7.35 6.58
N ASP A 37 -4.60 7.48 5.50
CA ASP A 37 -3.14 7.49 5.57
C ASP A 37 -2.54 8.89 5.75
N ARG A 38 -3.26 9.95 5.38
CA ARG A 38 -2.80 11.34 5.42
C ARG A 38 -3.99 12.27 5.66
N VAL A 39 -3.74 13.39 6.32
CA VAL A 39 -4.70 14.48 6.52
C VAL A 39 -4.10 15.75 5.95
N THR A 40 -4.93 16.60 5.35
CA THR A 40 -4.53 17.90 4.81
C THR A 40 -5.43 18.99 5.39
N GLU A 41 -5.02 20.24 5.22
CA GLU A 41 -5.92 21.37 5.37
C GLU A 41 -7.10 21.27 4.38
N PRO A 42 -8.26 21.89 4.69
CA PRO A 42 -9.41 21.92 3.79
C PRO A 42 -9.03 22.41 2.39
N GLY A 43 -9.45 21.67 1.36
CA GLY A 43 -9.13 21.95 -0.04
C GLY A 43 -7.82 21.31 -0.54
N GLY A 44 -6.92 20.87 0.34
CA GLY A 44 -5.62 20.29 -0.04
C GLY A 44 -5.63 18.82 -0.46
N ALA A 45 -6.75 18.12 -0.31
CA ALA A 45 -6.81 16.66 -0.47
C ALA A 45 -6.42 16.18 -1.88
N LEU A 46 -6.84 16.90 -2.92
CA LEU A 46 -6.55 16.54 -4.31
C LEU A 46 -5.05 16.71 -4.63
N ASP A 47 -4.46 17.81 -4.20
CA ASP A 47 -3.05 18.10 -4.48
C ASP A 47 -2.14 17.16 -3.70
N GLY A 48 -2.43 16.90 -2.42
CA GLY A 48 -1.71 15.90 -1.63
C GLY A 48 -1.83 14.47 -2.20
N ALA A 49 -3.00 14.12 -2.76
CA ALA A 49 -3.18 12.83 -3.43
C ALA A 49 -2.38 12.75 -4.74
N ARG A 50 -2.30 13.84 -5.52
CA ARG A 50 -1.51 13.90 -6.76
C ARG A 50 -0.02 13.83 -6.50
N GLU A 51 0.47 14.53 -5.48
CA GLU A 51 1.87 14.47 -5.06
C GLU A 51 2.26 13.03 -4.70
N LEU A 52 1.43 12.35 -3.89
CA LEU A 52 1.64 10.94 -3.59
C LEU A 52 1.60 10.05 -4.82
N ALA A 53 0.63 10.27 -5.72
CA ALA A 53 0.51 9.48 -6.95
C ALA A 53 1.73 9.64 -7.86
N GLN A 54 2.29 10.86 -7.97
CA GLN A 54 3.51 11.13 -8.72
C GLN A 54 4.71 10.39 -8.10
N ALA A 55 4.86 10.45 -6.77
CA ALA A 55 5.91 9.72 -6.08
C ALA A 55 5.80 8.19 -6.31
N LEU A 56 4.59 7.62 -6.23
CA LEU A 56 4.37 6.19 -6.50
C LEU A 56 4.58 5.82 -7.98
N ALA A 57 4.27 6.72 -8.91
CA ALA A 57 4.48 6.51 -10.34
C ALA A 57 5.95 6.49 -10.74
N ALA A 58 6.81 7.15 -9.96
CA ALA A 58 8.27 7.13 -10.16
C ALA A 58 8.94 5.85 -9.65
N LEU A 59 8.26 5.03 -8.85
CA LEU A 59 8.80 3.77 -8.32
C LEU A 59 8.80 2.65 -9.38
N PRO A 60 9.64 1.60 -9.23
CA PRO A 60 9.58 0.39 -10.05
C PRO A 60 8.18 -0.21 -10.04
N GLN A 61 7.53 -0.22 -11.20
CA GLN A 61 6.09 -0.44 -11.27
C GLN A 61 5.72 -1.91 -11.11
N ALA A 62 6.50 -2.86 -11.63
CA ALA A 62 6.18 -4.28 -11.51
C ALA A 62 6.32 -4.73 -10.05
N CYS A 63 7.42 -4.35 -9.37
CA CYS A 63 7.63 -4.61 -7.95
C CYS A 63 6.48 -4.05 -7.10
N MET A 64 6.23 -2.74 -7.16
CA MET A 64 5.23 -2.07 -6.33
C MET A 64 3.82 -2.67 -6.54
N ARG A 65 3.45 -2.97 -7.79
CA ARG A 65 2.13 -3.55 -8.11
C ARG A 65 2.03 -5.01 -7.64
N SER A 66 3.11 -5.78 -7.77
CA SER A 66 3.20 -7.15 -7.26
C SER A 66 2.99 -7.20 -5.76
N ASP A 67 3.72 -6.38 -5.00
CA ASP A 67 3.63 -6.32 -3.55
C ASP A 67 2.22 -5.92 -3.09
N ARG A 68 1.65 -4.90 -3.73
CA ARG A 68 0.27 -4.48 -3.48
C ARG A 68 -0.73 -5.61 -3.69
N LEU A 69 -0.60 -6.39 -4.77
CA LEU A 69 -1.50 -7.50 -5.04
C LEU A 69 -1.33 -8.61 -4.00
N SER A 70 -0.09 -8.98 -3.66
CA SER A 70 0.20 -9.97 -2.62
C SER A 70 -0.44 -9.59 -1.27
N ALA A 71 -0.27 -8.34 -0.83
CA ALA A 71 -0.83 -7.82 0.41
C ALA A 71 -2.38 -7.80 0.46
N ILE A 72 -3.04 -7.71 -0.71
CA ILE A 72 -4.51 -7.76 -0.81
C ILE A 72 -5.01 -9.20 -0.84
N GLU A 73 -4.34 -10.07 -1.60
CA GLU A 73 -4.76 -11.46 -1.82
C GLU A 73 -4.60 -12.34 -0.58
N GLN A 74 -3.58 -12.08 0.24
CA GLN A 74 -3.30 -12.87 1.44
C GLN A 74 -4.50 -12.95 2.40
N TRP A 75 -5.39 -11.95 2.41
CA TRP A 75 -6.56 -11.92 3.31
C TRP A 75 -7.52 -13.10 3.15
N GLY A 76 -7.45 -13.83 2.03
CA GLY A 76 -8.26 -15.03 1.79
C GLY A 76 -7.48 -16.35 1.88
N LEU A 77 -6.19 -16.31 2.22
CA LEU A 77 -5.27 -17.44 2.17
C LEU A 77 -4.84 -17.88 3.57
N THR A 78 -4.37 -19.11 3.68
CA THR A 78 -3.58 -19.52 4.85
C THR A 78 -2.20 -18.86 4.78
N GLU A 79 -1.50 -18.71 5.91
CA GLU A 79 -0.15 -18.14 5.91
C GLU A 79 0.81 -18.89 4.97
N PRO A 80 0.88 -20.25 4.96
CA PRO A 80 1.70 -20.96 3.97
C PRO A 80 1.34 -20.68 2.51
N ASP A 81 0.05 -20.55 2.19
CA ASP A 81 -0.41 -20.20 0.84
C ASP A 81 -0.08 -18.75 0.48
N ALA A 82 -0.19 -17.83 1.43
CA ALA A 82 0.16 -16.43 1.25
C ALA A 82 1.65 -16.25 0.98
N LEU A 83 2.52 -16.94 1.72
CA LEU A 83 3.98 -16.93 1.49
C LEU A 83 4.35 -17.55 0.14
N ARG A 84 3.67 -18.63 -0.27
CA ARG A 84 3.84 -19.19 -1.62
C ARG A 84 3.40 -18.21 -2.70
N ASN A 85 2.30 -17.50 -2.49
CA ASN A 85 1.79 -16.48 -3.41
C ASN A 85 2.77 -15.31 -3.54
N GLU A 86 3.29 -14.81 -2.41
CA GLU A 86 4.30 -13.76 -2.35
C GLU A 86 5.55 -14.15 -3.14
N LEU A 87 6.11 -15.34 -2.89
CA LEU A 87 7.29 -15.83 -3.59
C LEU A 87 7.05 -15.96 -5.10
N ARG A 88 5.93 -16.55 -5.51
CA ARG A 88 5.56 -16.70 -6.93
C ARG A 88 5.55 -15.35 -7.64
N ARG A 89 4.89 -14.35 -7.04
CA ARG A 89 4.80 -12.99 -7.60
C ARG A 89 6.17 -12.30 -7.66
N GLY A 90 7.00 -12.47 -6.64
CA GLY A 90 8.37 -11.96 -6.63
C GLY A 90 9.23 -12.56 -7.76
N LEU A 91 9.11 -13.87 -8.01
CA LEU A 91 9.82 -14.52 -9.11
C LEU A 91 9.35 -14.06 -10.49
N GLU A 92 8.05 -13.81 -10.68
CA GLU A 92 7.50 -13.25 -11.92
C GLU A 92 8.10 -11.88 -12.22
N VAL A 93 8.20 -11.00 -11.20
CA VAL A 93 8.81 -9.67 -11.35
C VAL A 93 10.32 -9.74 -11.65
N LEU A 94 11.04 -10.71 -11.06
CA LEU A 94 12.45 -10.94 -11.38
C LEU A 94 12.66 -11.36 -12.83
N ALA A 95 11.77 -12.20 -13.36
CA ALA A 95 11.83 -12.66 -14.75
C ALA A 95 11.60 -11.52 -15.76
N ASP A 96 10.83 -10.50 -15.39
CA ASP A 96 10.52 -9.33 -16.24
C ASP A 96 11.70 -8.34 -16.38
N GLY A 97 12.82 -8.55 -15.69
CA GLY A 97 14.07 -7.82 -15.90
C GLY A 97 14.13 -6.39 -15.32
N GLU A 98 13.02 -5.81 -14.87
CA GLU A 98 12.98 -4.49 -14.19
C GLU A 98 13.89 -4.48 -12.95
N VAL A 99 13.90 -5.59 -12.20
CA VAL A 99 14.74 -5.74 -11.00
C VAL A 99 16.22 -5.81 -11.35
N LEU A 100 16.59 -6.49 -12.43
CA LEU A 100 17.99 -6.58 -12.86
C LEU A 100 18.53 -5.21 -13.28
N ALA A 101 17.74 -4.44 -14.02
CA ALA A 101 18.09 -3.07 -14.38
C ALA A 101 18.20 -2.16 -13.14
N GLY A 102 17.27 -2.29 -12.19
CA GLY A 102 17.34 -1.56 -10.91
C GLY A 102 18.57 -1.93 -10.07
N ALA A 103 18.87 -3.22 -9.96
CA ALA A 103 20.02 -3.73 -9.22
C ALA A 103 21.35 -3.28 -9.86
N ALA A 104 21.45 -3.26 -11.19
CA ALA A 104 22.62 -2.74 -11.90
C ALA A 104 22.85 -1.25 -11.60
N ARG A 105 21.79 -0.42 -11.73
CA ARG A 105 21.88 1.02 -11.38
C ARG A 105 22.29 1.24 -9.93
N PHE A 106 21.76 0.42 -9.01
CA PHE A 106 22.15 0.47 -7.60
C PHE A 106 23.60 0.06 -7.37
N ALA A 107 24.06 -0.98 -8.07
CA ALA A 107 25.45 -1.42 -8.04
C ALA A 107 26.42 -0.33 -8.54
N GLU A 108 25.99 0.42 -9.55
CA GLU A 108 26.69 1.54 -10.18
C GLU A 108 26.62 2.85 -9.36
N GLY A 109 25.80 2.90 -8.30
CA GLY A 109 25.80 3.99 -7.31
C GLY A 109 24.50 4.78 -7.19
N ALA A 110 23.53 4.56 -8.08
CA ALA A 110 22.22 5.21 -7.99
C ALA A 110 21.44 4.74 -6.75
N GLY A 111 20.92 5.67 -5.94
CA GLY A 111 20.12 5.33 -4.75
C GLY A 111 20.89 4.88 -3.50
N ARG A 112 22.22 4.73 -3.55
CA ARG A 112 23.06 4.40 -2.36
C ARG A 112 23.12 5.52 -1.31
N HIS A 113 22.77 6.74 -1.69
CA HIS A 113 22.87 7.94 -0.85
C HIS A 113 21.49 8.49 -0.41
N GLY A 114 20.41 7.72 -0.62
CA GLY A 114 19.06 8.10 -0.18
C GLY A 114 18.37 9.20 -0.99
N ALA A 115 18.95 9.66 -2.11
CA ALA A 115 18.30 10.57 -3.04
C ALA A 115 17.59 9.77 -4.14
N ALA A 116 16.28 9.98 -4.26
CA ALA A 116 15.51 9.60 -5.45
C ALA A 116 15.62 10.76 -6.44
N GLU A 117 16.28 10.54 -7.57
CA GLU A 117 16.16 11.42 -8.75
C GLU A 117 14.87 11.08 -9.52
#